data_AF-A0A9D8M7X9-F1
#
_entry.id   AF-A0A9D8M7X9-F1
#
_cell.length_a   1.000
_cell.length_b   1.000
_cell.length_c   1.000
_cell.angle_alpha   90.00
_cell.angle_beta   90.00
_cell.angle_gamma   90.00
#
_symmetry.space_group_name_H-M   'P 1'
#
loop_
_entity.id
_entity.type
_entity.pdbx_description
1 polymer ?
#
loop_
_entity_poly.entity_id
_entity_poly.type
_entity_poly.pdbx_seq_one_letter_code
_entity_poly.pdbx_strand_id
1 'polypeptide(L)'
;MVVHLSAISPAALVVIGIVALIIFGPKKLPEFGRAMGTTLREFKKGTQGLLDDNESTEKKNIIEIDQQQKSIETVETKEREQNK
;
A
#
# COMPACT_ATOMS: atom_id res chain seq x y z
N MET A 1 19.18 -34.05 21.26
CA MET A 1 19.58 -32.64 21.44
C MET A 1 18.89 -31.85 20.35
N VAL A 2 17.68 -31.35 20.63
CA VAL A 2 16.90 -30.58 19.65
C VAL A 2 16.68 -29.23 20.31
N VAL A 3 17.36 -28.21 19.79
CA VAL A 3 17.17 -26.84 20.23
C VAL A 3 15.77 -26.40 19.80
N HIS A 4 14.91 -26.11 20.78
CA HIS A 4 13.52 -25.72 20.54
C HIS A 4 13.47 -24.42 19.73
N LEU A 5 12.86 -24.50 18.54
CA LEU A 5 12.65 -23.41 17.58
C LEU A 5 11.43 -22.52 17.92
N SER A 6 10.93 -22.58 19.15
CA SER A 6 9.80 -21.75 19.59
C SER A 6 10.30 -20.37 19.96
N ALA A 7 10.23 -19.47 18.97
CA ALA A 7 10.67 -18.08 19.01
C ALA A 7 12.19 -17.92 19.14
N ILE A 8 12.79 -17.31 18.12
CA ILE A 8 14.04 -16.58 18.31
C ILE A 8 13.78 -15.66 19.49
N SER A 9 14.39 -15.97 20.63
CA SER A 9 14.17 -15.18 21.82
C SER A 9 14.70 -13.77 21.53
N PRO A 10 14.02 -12.70 21.99
CA PRO A 10 14.54 -11.34 21.87
C PRO A 10 15.98 -11.24 22.41
N ALA A 11 16.31 -12.05 23.42
CA ALA A 11 17.67 -12.21 23.93
C ALA A 11 18.67 -12.72 22.87
N ALA A 12 18.31 -13.71 22.04
CA ALA A 12 19.18 -14.20 20.98
C ALA A 12 19.46 -13.13 19.91
N LEU A 13 18.46 -12.33 19.53
CA LEU A 13 18.66 -11.20 18.63
C LEU A 13 19.59 -10.14 19.23
N VAL A 14 19.46 -9.85 20.54
CA VAL A 14 20.36 -8.90 21.22
C VAL A 14 21.81 -9.40 21.21
N VAL A 15 22.04 -10.69 21.47
CA VAL A 15 23.41 -11.26 21.44
C VAL A 15 24.03 -11.15 20.04
N ILE A 16 23.29 -11.53 19.00
CA ILE A 16 23.76 -11.40 17.60
C ILE A 16 23.98 -9.92 17.25
N GLY A 17 23.08 -9.05 17.71
CA GLY A 17 23.21 -7.60 17.58
C GLY A 17 24.51 -7.08 18.19
N ILE A 18 24.87 -7.50 19.41
CA ILE A 18 26.13 -7.09 20.06
C ILE A 18 27.35 -7.56 19.26
N VAL A 19 27.36 -8.80 18.77
CA VAL A 19 28.47 -9.32 17.94
C VAL A 19 28.59 -8.50 16.64
N ALA A 20 27.47 -8.26 15.97
CA ALA A 20 27.44 -7.42 14.78
C ALA A 20 27.89 -5.99 15.07
N LEU A 21 27.54 -5.44 16.24
CA LEU A 21 27.96 -4.12 16.70
C LEU A 21 29.46 -4.05 17.01
N ILE A 22 30.11 -5.14 17.41
CA ILE A 22 31.56 -5.17 17.59
C ILE A 22 32.26 -5.12 16.22
N ILE A 23 31.74 -5.85 15.24
CA ILE A 23 32.31 -5.92 13.89
C ILE A 23 32.06 -4.62 13.11
N PHE A 24 30.81 -4.14 13.10
CA PHE A 24 30.38 -3.00 12.31
C PHE A 24 30.43 -1.68 13.09
N GLY A 25 30.28 -1.70 14.41
CA GLY A 25 30.21 -0.50 15.25
C GLY A 25 28.78 0.04 15.49
N PRO A 26 28.47 0.59 16.67
CA PRO A 26 27.13 1.12 17.02
C PRO A 26 26.68 2.32 16.20
N LYS A 27 27.63 3.03 15.56
CA LYS A 27 27.30 4.14 14.67
C LYS A 27 26.91 3.69 13.26
N LYS A 28 27.34 2.48 12.82
CA LYS A 28 27.11 2.01 11.45
C LYS A 28 25.70 1.49 11.22
N LEU A 29 25.08 0.78 12.17
CA LEU A 29 23.68 0.38 12.05
C LEU A 29 22.70 1.55 11.84
N PRO A 30 22.72 2.65 12.64
CA PRO A 30 21.83 3.78 12.43
C PRO A 30 22.16 4.58 11.16
N GLU A 31 23.43 4.68 10.79
CA GLU A 31 23.87 5.30 9.53
C GLU A 31 23.29 4.52 8.33
N PHE A 32 23.43 3.19 8.32
CA PHE A 32 22.89 2.31 7.28
C PHE A 32 21.36 2.35 7.23
N GLY A 33 20.70 2.35 8.39
CA GLY A 33 19.24 2.48 8.48
C GLY A 33 18.71 3.81 7.94
N ARG A 34 19.42 4.91 8.15
CA ARG A 34 19.05 6.23 7.59
C ARG A 34 19.18 6.24 6.06
N ALA A 35 20.26 5.69 5.53
CA ALA A 35 20.48 5.57 4.09
C ALA A 35 19.40 4.71 3.43
N MET A 36 19.23 3.47 3.91
CA MET A 36 18.20 2.54 3.43
C MET A 36 16.79 3.11 3.58
N GLY A 37 16.49 3.75 4.70
CA GLY A 37 15.18 4.34 4.97
C GLY A 37 14.84 5.50 4.02
N THR A 38 15.84 6.29 3.61
CA THR A 38 15.66 7.36 2.63
C THR A 38 15.33 6.76 1.26
N THR A 39 16.10 5.74 0.83
CA THR A 39 15.83 5.00 -0.41
C THR A 39 14.44 4.37 -0.40
N LEU A 40 14.05 3.70 0.69
CA LEU A 40 12.74 3.05 0.79
C LEU A 40 11.60 4.08 0.77
N ARG A 41 11.80 5.26 1.37
CA ARG A 41 10.83 6.36 1.36
C ARG A 41 10.64 6.93 -0.04
N GLU A 42 11.72 7.15 -0.78
CA GLU A 42 11.66 7.64 -2.16
C GLU A 42 11.07 6.58 -3.09
N PHE A 43 11.47 5.32 -2.92
CA PHE A 43 10.91 4.19 -3.64
C PHE A 43 9.39 4.06 -3.42
N LYS A 44 8.94 4.19 -2.16
CA LYS A 44 7.50 4.18 -1.84
C LYS A 44 6.75 5.33 -2.52
N LYS A 45 7.31 6.56 -2.49
CA LYS A 45 6.69 7.72 -3.15
C LYS A 45 6.59 7.54 -4.66
N GLY A 46 7.67 7.09 -5.29
CA GLY A 46 7.68 6.81 -6.74
C GLY A 46 6.67 5.72 -7.11
N THR A 47 6.63 4.63 -6.34
CA THR A 47 5.69 3.52 -6.58
C THR A 47 4.23 3.95 -6.34
N GLN A 48 3.95 4.74 -5.30
CA GLN A 48 2.60 5.26 -5.06
C GLN A 48 2.13 6.19 -6.17
N GLY A 49 2.98 7.09 -6.69
CA GLY A 49 2.61 7.94 -7.82
C GLY A 49 2.21 7.12 -9.05
N LEU A 50 2.97 6.06 -9.36
CA LEU A 50 2.65 5.14 -10.46
C LEU A 50 1.35 4.35 -10.23
N LEU A 51 1.06 3.95 -8.99
CA LEU A 51 -0.19 3.24 -8.67
C LEU A 51 -1.40 4.18 -8.75
N ASP A 52 -1.27 5.42 -8.29
CA ASP A 52 -2.35 6.41 -8.26
C ASP A 52 -2.73 6.91 -9.68
N ASP A 53 -1.75 6.97 -10.59
CA ASP A 53 -1.99 7.24 -12.02
C ASP A 53 -2.83 6.13 -12.70
N ASN A 54 -2.72 4.88 -12.23
CA ASN A 54 -3.53 3.77 -12.71
C ASN A 54 -4.90 3.68 -12.03
N GLU A 55 -5.02 4.00 -10.73
CA GLU A 55 -6.32 4.04 -10.02
C GLU A 55 -7.21 5.23 -10.42
N SER A 56 -6.61 6.36 -10.82
CA SER A 56 -7.35 7.54 -11.29
C SER A 56 -8.11 7.29 -12.61
N THR A 57 -7.68 6.29 -13.38
CA THR A 57 -8.37 5.86 -14.61
C THR A 57 -9.56 4.93 -14.31
N GLU A 58 -9.51 4.15 -13.23
CA GLU A 58 -10.64 3.29 -12.81
C GLU A 58 -11.73 4.08 -12.08
N LYS A 59 -11.37 5.01 -11.17
CA LYS A 59 -12.39 5.78 -10.40
C LYS A 59 -13.14 6.82 -11.23
N LYS A 60 -12.56 7.33 -12.33
CA LYS A 60 -13.29 8.24 -13.25
C LYS A 60 -14.31 7.52 -14.13
N ASN A 61 -14.06 6.26 -14.51
CA ASN A 61 -14.99 5.51 -15.36
C ASN A 61 -16.22 4.99 -14.60
N ILE A 62 -16.14 4.77 -13.28
CA ILE A 62 -17.29 4.28 -12.49
C ILE A 62 -18.31 5.41 -12.21
N ILE A 63 -17.87 6.66 -12.10
CA ILE A 63 -18.74 7.81 -11.77
C ILE A 63 -19.53 8.28 -13.02
N GLU A 64 -19.02 8.05 -14.23
CA GLU A 64 -19.66 8.49 -15.48
C GLU A 64 -20.76 7.52 -15.98
N ILE A 65 -20.65 6.22 -15.64
CA ILE A 65 -21.64 5.20 -16.02
C ILE A 65 -22.93 5.29 -15.17
N ASP A 66 -22.84 5.75 -13.92
CA ASP A 66 -23.98 5.83 -12.99
C ASP A 66 -24.96 6.99 -13.30
N GLN A 67 -24.45 8.10 -13.86
CA GLN A 67 -25.29 9.28 -14.15
C GLN A 67 -26.12 9.14 -15.44
N GLN A 68 -25.67 8.33 -16.41
CA GLN A 68 -26.35 8.19 -17.70
C GLN A 68 -27.50 7.17 -17.66
N GLN A 69 -27.45 6.19 -16.73
CA GLN A 69 -28.52 5.21 -16.56
C GLN A 69 -29.75 5.82 -15.83
N LYS A 70 -29.51 6.78 -14.92
CA LYS A 70 -30.59 7.51 -14.22
C LYS A 70 -31.44 8.40 -15.14
N SER A 71 -30.89 8.85 -16.27
CA SER A 71 -31.65 9.60 -17.28
C SER A 71 -32.49 8.74 -18.21
N ILE A 72 -32.24 7.43 -18.33
CA ILE A 72 -32.97 6.55 -19.27
C ILE A 72 -34.24 5.99 -18.61
N GLU A 73 -34.23 5.71 -17.29
CA GLU A 73 -35.39 5.16 -16.58
C GLU A 73 -36.54 6.19 -16.35
N THR A 74 -36.25 7.49 -16.42
CA THR A 74 -37.28 8.55 -16.27
C THR A 74 -38.07 8.80 -17.57
N VAL A 75 -37.56 8.38 -18.73
CA VAL A 75 -38.19 8.66 -20.03
C VAL A 75 -39.25 7.63 -20.42
N GLU A 76 -39.15 6.38 -19.96
CA GLU A 76 -40.12 5.32 -20.34
C GLU A 76 -41.43 5.28 -19.53
N THR A 77 -41.53 5.97 -18.38
CA THR A 77 -42.77 5.92 -17.56
C THR A 77 -43.77 7.05 -17.83
N LYS A 78 -43.49 7.99 -18.73
CA LYS A 78 -44.44 9.08 -19.08
C LYS A 78 -45.23 8.90 -20.38
N GLU A 79 -44.99 7.85 -21.16
CA GLU A 79 -45.69 7.67 -22.46
C GLU A 79 -46.91 6.72 -22.40
N ARG A 80 -47.35 6.29 -21.20
CA ARG A 80 -48.56 5.47 -21.02
C ARG A 80 -49.74 6.15 -20.30
N GLU A 81 -49.67 7.44 -19.98
CA GLU A 81 -50.83 8.19 -19.42
C GLU A 81 -51.51 9.18 -20.37
N GLN A 82 -51.01 9.36 -21.61
CA GLN A 82 -51.67 10.25 -22.60
C GLN A 82 -52.40 9.51 -23.74
N ASN A 83 -52.51 8.19 -23.69
CA ASN A 83 -53.36 7.43 -24.62
C ASN A 83 -54.32 6.48 -23.88
N LYS A 84 -55.14 7.06 -23.00
CA LYS A 84 -56.42 6.49 -22.56
C LYS A 84 -57.48 7.58 -22.52
#